data_AF-A0A257UUC2-F1
#
_entry.id   AF-A0A257UUC2-F1
#
_cell.length_a   1.000
_cell.length_b   1.000
_cell.length_c   1.000
_cell.angle_alpha   90.00
_cell.angle_beta   90.00
_cell.angle_gamma   90.00
#
_symmetry.space_group_name_H-M   'P 1'
#
loop_
_entity.id
_entity.type
_entity.pdbx_description
1 polymer ?
#
loop_
_entity_poly.entity_id
_entity_poly.type
_entity_poly.pdbx_seq_one_letter_code
_entity_poly.pdbx_strand_id
1 'polypeptide(L)'
;MRKPAVLITGASGEIGHGLIDQLAADGDRAIVTLDVAPLDPSLAKKVQRETIGSILDRVALERLLAEFEVDQVFHLAALLSTRSEYSPLTAHEVNVGGTLNLLEFAQEQSSTHGRPVIFLYPSSIAVYGM
;
A
#
# COMPACT_ATOMS: atom_id res chain seq x y z
N MET A 1 -20.43 -3.56 12.73
CA MET A 1 -18.94 -3.62 12.67
C MET A 1 -18.53 -3.11 11.31
N ARG A 2 -17.43 -2.35 11.20
CA ARG A 2 -16.91 -1.89 9.90
C ARG A 2 -16.46 -3.13 9.11
N LYS A 3 -16.69 -3.15 7.80
CA LYS A 3 -16.21 -4.23 6.92
C LYS A 3 -14.68 -4.10 6.83
N PRO A 4 -13.89 -5.15 7.09
CA PRO A 4 -12.43 -5.06 6.98
C PRO A 4 -11.99 -4.70 5.55
N ALA A 5 -10.94 -3.91 5.46
CA ALA A 5 -10.41 -3.38 4.21
C ALA A 5 -9.00 -3.89 3.91
N VAL A 6 -8.71 -4.01 2.62
CA VAL A 6 -7.37 -4.24 2.09
C VAL A 6 -6.78 -2.90 1.67
N LEU A 7 -5.60 -2.56 2.19
CA LEU A 7 -4.80 -1.44 1.72
C LEU A 7 -3.80 -1.91 0.67
N ILE A 8 -3.79 -1.27 -0.50
CA ILE A 8 -2.81 -1.49 -1.56
C ILE A 8 -2.00 -0.21 -1.74
N THR A 9 -0.70 -0.24 -1.46
CA THR A 9 0.21 0.87 -1.77
C THR A 9 0.92 0.60 -3.09
N GLY A 10 1.26 1.62 -3.87
CA GLY A 10 1.82 1.40 -5.22
C GLY A 10 0.76 0.89 -6.18
N ALA A 11 -0.50 1.27 -5.92
CA ALA A 11 -1.68 0.73 -6.56
C ALA A 11 -1.81 1.12 -8.03
N SER A 12 -1.18 2.21 -8.45
CA SER A 12 -1.21 2.70 -9.84
C SER A 12 -0.12 2.05 -10.70
N GLY A 13 0.68 1.16 -10.12
CA GLY A 13 1.62 0.31 -10.85
C GLY A 13 0.97 -0.95 -11.43
N GLU A 14 1.68 -1.63 -12.33
CA GLU A 14 1.19 -2.81 -13.05
C GLU A 14 0.69 -3.94 -12.13
N ILE A 15 1.46 -4.28 -11.09
CA ILE A 15 1.06 -5.31 -10.11
C ILE A 15 -0.17 -4.83 -9.32
N GLY A 16 -0.23 -3.55 -8.98
CA GLY A 16 -1.36 -2.94 -8.28
C GLY A 16 -2.66 -3.04 -9.08
N HIS A 17 -2.60 -2.73 -10.38
CA HIS A 17 -3.74 -2.87 -11.29
C HIS A 17 -4.28 -4.30 -11.35
N GLY A 18 -3.39 -5.28 -11.57
CA GLY A 18 -3.79 -6.69 -11.61
C GLY A 18 -4.37 -7.18 -10.28
N LEU A 19 -3.81 -6.74 -9.15
CA LEU A 19 -4.32 -7.08 -7.82
C LEU A 19 -5.70 -6.48 -7.55
N ILE A 20 -5.93 -5.21 -7.93
CA ILE A 20 -7.24 -4.57 -7.80
C ILE A 20 -8.29 -5.34 -8.60
N ASP A 21 -7.99 -5.72 -9.84
CA ASP A 21 -8.92 -6.48 -10.68
C ASP A 21 -9.27 -7.82 -10.06
N GLN A 22 -8.28 -8.54 -9.54
CA GLN A 22 -8.49 -9.83 -8.91
C GLN A 22 -9.33 -9.71 -7.63
N LEU A 23 -8.98 -8.78 -6.72
CA LEU A 23 -9.71 -8.60 -5.46
C LEU A 23 -11.14 -8.06 -5.70
N ALA A 24 -11.34 -7.22 -6.71
CA ALA A 24 -12.65 -6.69 -7.05
C ALA A 24 -13.57 -7.76 -7.66
N ALA A 25 -13.01 -8.73 -8.39
CA ALA A 25 -13.78 -9.87 -8.93
C ALA A 25 -14.35 -10.77 -7.83
N ASP A 26 -13.64 -10.91 -6.70
CA ASP A 26 -14.13 -11.64 -5.53
C ASP A 26 -15.26 -10.89 -4.81
N GLY A 27 -15.36 -9.56 -4.96
CA GLY A 27 -16.48 -8.71 -4.52
C GLY A 27 -16.67 -8.54 -3.01
N ASP A 28 -15.97 -9.34 -2.21
CA ASP A 28 -16.25 -9.48 -0.78
C ASP A 28 -15.49 -8.51 0.12
N ARG A 29 -14.70 -7.58 -0.42
CA ARG A 29 -13.83 -6.74 0.41
C ARG A 29 -13.72 -5.29 -0.03
N ALA A 30 -13.59 -4.42 0.96
CA ALA A 30 -13.28 -3.02 0.74
C ALA A 30 -11.83 -2.89 0.26
N ILE A 31 -11.62 -2.25 -0.89
CA ILE A 31 -10.29 -1.97 -1.43
C ILE A 31 -9.98 -0.50 -1.23
N VAL A 32 -8.87 -0.21 -0.57
CA VAL A 32 -8.36 1.14 -0.32
C VAL A 32 -6.97 1.23 -0.93
N THR A 33 -6.67 2.31 -1.64
CA THR A 33 -5.40 2.47 -2.34
C THR A 33 -4.64 3.70 -1.91
N LEU A 34 -3.31 3.62 -1.99
CA LEU A 34 -2.40 4.74 -1.78
C LEU A 34 -1.31 4.73 -2.87
N ASP A 35 -1.26 5.79 -3.67
CA ASP A 35 -0.22 5.96 -4.68
C ASP A 35 0.03 7.44 -4.95
N VAL A 36 1.24 7.79 -5.39
CA VAL A 36 1.59 9.17 -5.77
C VAL A 36 0.94 9.58 -7.09
N ALA A 37 0.49 8.62 -7.90
CA ALA A 37 -0.23 8.83 -9.15
C ALA A 37 -1.69 8.36 -9.03
N PRO A 38 -2.64 8.98 -9.76
CA PRO A 38 -4.01 8.51 -9.82
C PRO A 38 -4.10 7.12 -10.47
N LEU A 39 -5.12 6.36 -10.08
CA LEU A 39 -5.48 5.10 -10.72
C LEU A 39 -6.04 5.33 -12.13
N ASP A 40 -5.99 4.29 -12.96
CA ASP A 40 -6.80 4.26 -14.17
C ASP A 40 -8.30 4.42 -13.83
N PRO A 41 -9.07 5.25 -14.57
CA PRO A 41 -10.49 5.48 -14.29
C PRO A 41 -11.36 4.21 -14.26
N SER A 42 -10.96 3.15 -14.97
CA SER A 42 -11.67 1.86 -14.93
C SER A 42 -11.45 1.10 -13.61
N LEU A 43 -10.29 1.28 -12.97
CA LEU A 43 -9.92 0.69 -11.69
C LEU A 43 -10.42 1.53 -10.51
N ALA A 44 -10.41 2.86 -10.64
CA ALA A 44 -10.93 3.77 -9.61
C ALA A 44 -12.39 3.46 -9.24
N LYS A 45 -13.18 2.94 -10.19
CA LYS A 45 -14.58 2.50 -9.95
C LYS A 45 -14.70 1.19 -9.15
N LYS A 46 -13.62 0.44 -9.01
CA LYS A 46 -13.56 -0.86 -8.33
C LYS A 46 -13.07 -0.74 -6.89
N VAL A 47 -12.53 0.41 -6.51
CA VAL A 47 -12.00 0.67 -5.16
C VAL A 47 -13.00 1.50 -4.35
N GLN A 48 -13.01 1.28 -3.04
CA GLN A 48 -13.85 2.08 -2.13
C GLN A 48 -13.23 3.46 -1.86
N ARG A 49 -11.90 3.54 -1.82
CA ARG A 49 -11.16 4.78 -1.62
C ARG A 49 -9.88 4.76 -2.43
N GLU A 50 -9.74 5.78 -3.26
CA GLU A 50 -8.48 6.16 -3.89
C GLU A 50 -7.85 7.31 -3.09
N THR A 51 -6.62 7.10 -2.61
CA THR A 51 -5.83 8.15 -1.96
C THR A 51 -4.60 8.46 -2.80
N ILE A 52 -4.53 9.69 -3.31
CA ILE A 52 -3.34 10.18 -4.00
C ILE A 52 -2.39 10.79 -2.96
N GLY A 53 -1.25 10.16 -2.75
CA GLY A 53 -0.28 10.53 -1.73
C GLY A 53 0.90 9.58 -1.64
N SER A 54 1.90 9.95 -0.85
CA SER A 54 3.10 9.13 -0.64
C SER A 54 2.97 8.29 0.63
N ILE A 55 3.62 7.12 0.65
CA ILE A 55 3.85 6.33 1.87
C ILE A 55 4.74 7.07 2.90
N LEU A 56 5.35 8.18 2.49
CA LEU A 56 6.08 9.11 3.37
C LEU A 56 5.18 10.12 4.06
N ASP A 57 3.93 10.28 3.60
CA ASP A 57 2.96 11.21 4.18
C ASP A 57 2.25 10.57 5.36
N ARG A 58 2.75 10.84 6.57
CA ARG A 58 2.16 10.35 7.82
C ARG A 58 0.73 10.84 8.02
N VAL A 59 0.38 12.03 7.57
CA VAL A 59 -0.98 12.58 7.72
C VAL A 59 -1.96 11.80 6.85
N ALA A 60 -1.55 11.42 5.64
CA ALA A 60 -2.36 10.55 4.78
C ALA A 60 -2.60 9.17 5.42
N LEU A 61 -1.55 8.58 6.02
CA LEU A 61 -1.65 7.30 6.73
C LEU A 61 -2.55 7.39 7.96
N GLU A 62 -2.44 8.44 8.78
CA GLU A 62 -3.31 8.66 9.94
C GLU A 62 -4.79 8.79 9.54
N ARG A 63 -5.08 9.47 8.41
CA ARG A 63 -6.45 9.57 7.88
C ARG A 63 -6.99 8.21 7.47
N LEU A 64 -6.19 7.43 6.73
CA LEU A 64 -6.56 6.07 6.35
C LEU A 64 -6.81 5.20 7.58
N LEU A 65 -6.01 5.38 8.63
CA LEU A 65 -6.12 4.63 9.87
C LEU A 65 -7.43 4.91 10.59
N ALA A 66 -7.83 6.18 10.66
CA ALA A 66 -9.07 6.60 11.30
C ALA A 66 -10.34 6.20 10.49
N GLU A 67 -10.24 6.21 9.16
CA GLU A 67 -11.37 5.97 8.26
C GLU A 67 -11.67 4.48 8.07
N PHE A 68 -10.63 3.63 8.00
CA PHE A 68 -10.76 2.21 7.64
C PHE A 68 -10.22 1.27 8.71
N GLU A 69 -10.86 0.10 8.84
CA GLU A 69 -10.33 -1.03 9.60
C GLU A 69 -9.54 -1.91 8.62
N VAL A 70 -8.23 -1.71 8.54
CA VAL A 70 -7.35 -2.40 7.57
C VAL A 70 -6.77 -3.65 8.22
N ASP A 71 -7.10 -4.82 7.68
CA ASP A 71 -6.61 -6.11 8.17
C ASP A 71 -5.58 -6.75 7.22
N GLN A 72 -5.37 -6.18 6.03
CA GLN A 72 -4.35 -6.60 5.09
C GLN A 72 -3.71 -5.41 4.38
N VAL A 73 -2.39 -5.45 4.24
CA VAL A 73 -1.60 -4.47 3.49
C VAL A 73 -0.81 -5.19 2.42
N PHE A 74 -1.02 -4.80 1.15
CA PHE A 74 -0.16 -5.13 0.03
C PHE A 74 0.76 -3.95 -0.25
N HIS A 75 2.01 -4.04 0.22
CA HIS A 75 2.98 -2.97 0.10
C HIS A 75 3.75 -3.08 -1.23
N LEU A 76 3.17 -2.55 -2.32
CA LEU A 76 3.79 -2.56 -3.66
C LEU A 76 4.51 -1.25 -4.00
N ALA A 77 4.40 -0.22 -3.16
CA ALA A 77 5.07 1.05 -3.38
C ALA A 77 6.58 0.91 -3.17
N ALA A 78 7.36 1.15 -4.23
CA ALA A 78 8.81 1.15 -4.18
C ALA A 78 9.41 2.00 -5.31
N LEU A 79 10.62 2.49 -5.09
CA LEU A 79 11.53 2.92 -6.14
C LEU A 79 12.32 1.71 -6.66
N LEU A 80 12.26 1.49 -7.97
CA LEU A 80 12.94 0.38 -8.65
C LEU A 80 14.46 0.58 -8.72
N SER A 81 15.19 -0.53 -8.81
CA SER A 81 16.66 -0.61 -8.74
C SER A 81 17.38 0.41 -9.61
N THR A 82 17.02 0.53 -10.88
CA THR A 82 17.65 1.49 -11.80
C THR A 82 17.57 2.92 -11.28
N ARG A 83 16.42 3.34 -10.77
CA ARG A 83 16.24 4.67 -10.17
C ARG A 83 16.94 4.76 -8.82
N SER A 84 16.95 3.69 -8.04
CA SER A 84 17.64 3.63 -6.75
C SER A 84 19.15 3.81 -6.88
N GLU A 85 19.78 3.30 -7.93
CA GLU A 85 21.20 3.50 -8.21
C GLU A 85 21.55 4.97 -8.47
N TYR A 86 20.71 5.68 -9.20
CA TYR A 86 20.90 7.12 -9.46
C TYR A 86 20.52 8.01 -8.28
N SER A 87 19.68 7.54 -7.35
CA SER A 87 19.15 8.33 -6.24
C SER A 87 19.02 7.49 -4.97
N PRO A 88 20.15 7.06 -4.37
CA PRO A 88 20.15 6.12 -3.26
C PRO A 88 19.51 6.68 -1.99
N LEU A 89 19.63 7.98 -1.73
CA LEU A 89 19.00 8.62 -0.58
C LEU A 89 17.47 8.58 -0.68
N THR A 90 16.92 8.97 -1.83
CA THR A 90 15.47 8.90 -2.07
C THR A 90 14.97 7.45 -2.05
N ALA A 91 15.75 6.51 -2.60
CA ALA A 91 15.42 5.09 -2.50
C ALA A 91 15.40 4.59 -1.06
N HIS A 92 16.34 5.02 -0.22
CA HIS A 92 16.34 4.68 1.20
C HIS A 92 15.11 5.27 1.90
N GLU A 93 14.80 6.55 1.67
CA GLU A 93 13.62 7.19 2.23
C GLU A 93 12.35 6.43 1.86
N VAL A 94 12.14 6.12 0.58
CA VAL A 94 10.93 5.42 0.10
C VAL A 94 10.90 3.96 0.51
N ASN A 95 11.92 3.18 0.13
CA ASN A 95 11.90 1.71 0.26
C ASN A 95 12.22 1.21 1.67
N VAL A 96 12.77 2.06 2.54
CA VAL A 96 13.05 1.70 3.94
C VAL A 96 12.19 2.56 4.87
N GLY A 97 12.30 3.88 4.76
CA GLY A 97 11.53 4.80 5.60
C GLY A 97 10.02 4.68 5.39
N GLY A 98 9.58 4.65 4.12
CA GLY A 98 8.17 4.46 3.77
C GLY A 98 7.63 3.09 4.20
N THR A 99 8.45 2.04 4.07
CA THR A 99 8.08 0.71 4.58
C THR A 99 7.93 0.70 6.10
N LEU A 100 8.81 1.37 6.85
CA LEU A 100 8.66 1.51 8.30
C LEU A 100 7.37 2.24 8.68
N ASN A 101 7.01 3.32 7.98
CA ASN A 101 5.74 4.02 8.21
C ASN A 101 4.53 3.08 8.03
N LEU A 102 4.56 2.18 7.05
CA LEU A 102 3.47 1.23 6.82
C LEU A 102 3.43 0.08 7.84
N LEU A 103 4.59 -0.34 8.36
CA LEU A 103 4.67 -1.30 9.45
C LEU A 103 4.13 -0.70 10.76
N GLU A 104 4.43 0.57 11.03
CA GLU A 104 3.83 1.33 12.15
C GLU A 104 2.30 1.41 11.97
N PHE A 105 1.82 1.82 10.79
CA PHE A 105 0.40 1.83 10.47
C PHE A 105 -0.28 0.47 10.71
N ALA A 106 0.33 -0.63 10.26
CA ALA A 106 -0.21 -1.98 10.44
C ALA A 106 -0.23 -2.41 11.92
N GLN A 107 0.80 -2.03 12.69
CA GLN A 107 0.84 -2.26 14.15
C GLN A 107 -0.29 -1.51 14.87
N GLU A 108 -0.53 -0.24 14.51
CA GLU A 108 -1.58 0.56 15.11
C GLU A 108 -2.99 0.04 14.76
N GLN A 109 -3.23 -0.38 13.51
CA GLN A 109 -4.45 -1.09 13.11
C GLN A 109 -4.65 -2.36 13.95
N SER A 110 -3.60 -3.20 14.01
CA SER A 110 -3.63 -4.44 14.79
C SER A 110 -3.98 -4.20 16.26
N SER A 111 -3.48 -3.10 16.83
CA SER A 111 -3.73 -2.70 18.22
C SER A 111 -5.15 -2.17 18.42
N THR A 112 -5.68 -1.45 17.43
CA THR A 112 -7.02 -0.84 17.47
C THR A 112 -8.12 -1.89 17.40
N HIS A 113 -8.02 -2.87 16.48
CA HIS A 113 -9.05 -3.88 16.29
C HIS A 113 -8.73 -5.26 16.92
N GLY A 114 -7.61 -5.38 17.62
CA GLY A 114 -7.23 -6.57 18.40
C GLY A 114 -6.99 -7.84 17.58
N ARG A 115 -6.68 -7.70 16.29
CA ARG A 115 -6.41 -8.81 15.35
C ARG A 115 -5.13 -8.52 14.59
N PRO A 116 -4.34 -9.52 14.19
CA PRO A 116 -3.16 -9.28 13.37
C PRO A 116 -3.53 -8.70 12.01
N VAL A 117 -2.69 -7.78 11.51
CA VAL A 117 -2.74 -7.31 10.12
C VAL A 117 -1.78 -8.15 9.29
N ILE A 118 -2.26 -8.72 8.18
CA ILE A 118 -1.38 -9.44 7.24
C ILE A 118 -0.64 -8.40 6.40
N PHE A 119 0.68 -8.40 6.47
CA PHE A 119 1.53 -7.49 5.72
C PHE A 119 2.29 -8.24 4.63
N LEU A 120 1.91 -8.04 3.37
CA LEU A 120 2.59 -8.61 2.22
C LEU A 120 3.54 -7.58 1.62
N TYR A 121 4.83 -7.92 1.63
CA TYR A 121 5.91 -7.12 1.07
C TYR A 121 6.65 -7.94 -0.01
N PRO A 122 6.37 -7.69 -1.30
CA PRO A 122 7.09 -8.36 -2.37
C PRO A 122 8.48 -7.73 -2.50
N SER A 123 9.49 -8.48 -2.08
CA SER A 123 10.89 -8.11 -2.30
C SER A 123 11.30 -8.29 -3.76
N SER A 124 12.53 -7.91 -4.11
CA SER A 124 13.09 -8.07 -5.45
C SER A 124 14.31 -8.98 -5.41
N ILE A 125 14.61 -9.67 -6.51
CA ILE A 125 15.82 -10.48 -6.65
C ILE A 125 17.12 -9.67 -6.42
N ALA A 126 17.04 -8.34 -6.61
CA ALA A 126 18.15 -7.41 -6.36
C ALA A 126 18.68 -7.45 -4.92
N VAL A 127 17.88 -7.90 -3.93
CA VAL A 127 18.37 -8.08 -2.55
C VAL A 127 19.45 -9.16 -2.44
N TYR A 128 19.52 -10.07 -3.41
CA TYR A 128 20.56 -11.09 -3.53
C TYR A 128 21.75 -10.63 -4.39
N GLY A 129 21.73 -9.40 -4.91
CA GLY A 129 22.77 -8.86 -5.77
C GLY A 129 22.76 -9.40 -7.21
N MET A 130 21.60 -9.90 -7.66
CA MET A 130 21.38 -10.41 -9.02
C MET A 130 20.76 -9.37 -9.95
#